data_AF-A0A355FNI6-F1
#
_entry.id   AF-A0A355FNI6-F1
#
_cell.length_a   1.000
_cell.length_b   1.000
_cell.length_c   1.000
_cell.angle_alpha   90.00
_cell.angle_beta   90.00
_cell.angle_gamma   90.00
#
_symmetry.space_group_name_H-M   'P 1'
#
loop_
_entity.id
_entity.type
_entity.pdbx_description
1 polymer ?
#
loop_
_entity_poly.entity_id
_entity_poly.type
_entity_poly.pdbx_seq_one_letter_code
_entity_poly.pdbx_strand_id
1 'polypeptide(L)'
;MFETEIVTVDPQAFDPKALAKAATILRRGGLVAFPTETVYGLGAVIYNRASVENIFTVKGRPGDNPLIVHIYKQEQLAEIALAVPEQALILAQRFWPGPLTMILPKKERIPAEVSAGLPTVAIRLPSHPVAQELLRQTDQPVAAPSANLSGRPSPTRGSHVITDLSGKIEMIIDGGPTGVGVESTVLDLTSTRPRILRPGGVTHEMLEAVLGAGAVDAPSQINISRPLAPGMKYRHYAPEAPLRLLTGEVEPVRRFLRETVLRQQQAGKRMGIIAYDEDQVAFPSTAEVSFFSLGQRTNPAEGAERLFHVLRLCDQVGVDEILAVAPPRQEVGEAVYNRLFKAAGGKVEEIT
;
A
#
# COMPACT_ATOMS: atom_id res chain seq x y z
N MET A 1 18.31 21.06 -11.11
CA MET A 1 17.44 19.88 -11.28
C MET A 1 18.27 18.69 -10.84
N PHE A 2 17.82 17.94 -9.85
CA PHE A 2 18.57 16.82 -9.27
C PHE A 2 18.32 15.57 -10.14
N GLU A 3 19.36 14.80 -10.48
CA GLU A 3 19.24 13.56 -11.27
C GLU A 3 19.09 12.35 -10.35
N THR A 4 17.97 11.62 -10.47
CA THR A 4 17.71 10.42 -9.68
C THR A 4 18.50 9.24 -10.22
N GLU A 5 19.29 8.61 -9.35
CA GLU A 5 19.99 7.38 -9.70
C GLU A 5 19.05 6.17 -9.62
N ILE A 6 19.05 5.34 -10.66
CA ILE A 6 18.23 4.13 -10.72
C ILE A 6 19.15 2.91 -10.69
N VAL A 7 18.96 2.04 -9.71
CA VAL A 7 19.73 0.80 -9.56
C VAL A 7 18.77 -0.38 -9.66
N THR A 8 18.93 -1.19 -10.70
CA THR A 8 18.15 -2.42 -10.85
C THR A 8 18.86 -3.59 -10.16
N VAL A 9 18.11 -4.36 -9.37
CA VAL A 9 18.60 -5.53 -8.65
C VAL A 9 17.62 -6.69 -8.81
N ASP A 10 18.14 -7.92 -8.88
CA ASP A 10 17.31 -9.12 -8.72
C ASP A 10 17.17 -9.42 -7.22
N PRO A 11 15.95 -9.36 -6.62
CA PRO A 11 15.76 -9.65 -5.21
C PRO A 11 16.22 -11.04 -4.77
N GLN A 12 16.30 -12.01 -5.69
CA GLN A 12 16.76 -13.38 -5.41
C GLN A 12 18.28 -13.53 -5.54
N ALA A 13 18.94 -12.61 -6.23
CA ALA A 13 20.37 -12.70 -6.54
C ALA A 13 20.97 -11.31 -6.79
N PHE A 14 21.30 -10.58 -5.72
CA PHE A 14 22.00 -9.29 -5.82
C PHE A 14 23.26 -9.28 -4.95
N ASP A 15 24.31 -8.55 -5.39
CA ASP A 15 25.48 -8.25 -4.55
C ASP A 15 25.06 -7.23 -3.48
N PRO A 16 25.19 -7.54 -2.18
CA PRO A 16 24.90 -6.58 -1.10
C PRO A 16 25.60 -5.23 -1.28
N LYS A 17 26.79 -5.19 -1.88
CA LYS A 17 27.53 -3.94 -2.13
C LYS A 17 26.77 -2.96 -3.03
N ALA A 18 25.85 -3.44 -3.88
CA ALA A 18 24.99 -2.60 -4.70
C ALA A 18 24.14 -1.63 -3.85
N LEU A 19 23.84 -1.97 -2.59
CA LEU A 19 23.02 -1.16 -1.70
C LEU A 19 23.84 -0.20 -0.81
N ALA A 20 25.18 -0.25 -0.84
CA ALA A 20 26.03 0.55 0.03
C ALA A 20 25.86 2.07 -0.20
N LYS A 21 25.65 2.46 -1.46
CA LYS A 21 25.39 3.85 -1.83
C LYS A 21 24.02 4.31 -1.33
N ALA A 22 22.98 3.49 -1.51
CA ALA A 22 21.64 3.74 -0.97
C ALA A 22 21.64 3.94 0.55
N ALA A 23 22.30 3.04 1.29
CA ALA A 23 22.44 3.16 2.74
C ALA A 23 23.18 4.45 3.16
N THR A 24 24.17 4.86 2.37
CA THR A 24 24.91 6.11 2.61
C THR A 24 24.04 7.34 2.33
N ILE A 25 23.22 7.32 1.28
CA ILE A 25 22.23 8.38 1.00
C ILE A 25 21.28 8.53 2.18
N LEU A 26 20.69 7.43 2.67
CA LEU A 26 19.77 7.43 3.82
C LEU A 26 20.45 8.01 5.07
N ARG A 27 21.66 7.55 5.42
CA ARG A 27 22.41 8.07 6.57
C ARG A 27 22.72 9.56 6.49
N ARG A 28 22.92 10.09 5.27
CA ARG A 28 23.18 11.52 5.03
C ARG A 28 21.90 12.36 5.00
N GLY A 29 20.73 11.76 5.20
CA GLY A 29 19.44 12.44 5.19
C GLY A 29 18.78 12.58 3.81
N GLY A 30 19.30 11.88 2.80
CA GLY A 30 18.66 11.77 1.49
C GLY A 30 17.53 10.74 1.50
N LEU A 31 16.81 10.67 0.38
CA LEU A 31 15.67 9.79 0.18
C LEU A 31 16.01 8.65 -0.79
N VAL A 32 15.58 7.44 -0.43
CA VAL A 32 15.73 6.26 -1.29
C VAL A 32 14.40 5.56 -1.41
N ALA A 33 13.94 5.31 -2.64
CA ALA A 33 12.83 4.42 -2.87
C ALA A 33 13.32 2.97 -3.02
N PHE A 34 12.67 2.04 -2.33
CA PHE A 34 13.09 0.63 -2.30
C PHE A 34 11.88 -0.33 -2.28
N PRO A 35 12.02 -1.55 -2.85
CA PRO A 35 10.95 -2.54 -2.85
C PRO A 35 10.74 -3.14 -1.46
N THR A 36 9.48 -3.49 -1.15
CA THR A 36 9.13 -4.40 -0.05
C THR A 36 8.28 -5.54 -0.60
N GLU A 37 7.90 -6.51 0.23
CA GLU A 37 6.97 -7.57 -0.17
C GLU A 37 5.55 -7.04 -0.40
N THR A 38 5.24 -5.81 0.02
CA THR A 38 3.92 -5.18 -0.12
C THR A 38 3.86 -4.19 -1.28
N VAL A 39 4.46 -3.02 -1.10
CA VAL A 39 4.57 -1.93 -2.07
C VAL A 39 5.97 -1.29 -1.92
N TYR A 40 6.42 -0.54 -2.91
CA TYR A 40 7.66 0.24 -2.79
C TYR A 40 7.49 1.33 -1.73
N GLY A 41 8.51 1.52 -0.91
CA GLY A 41 8.57 2.54 0.14
C GLY A 41 9.54 3.67 -0.19
N LEU A 42 9.21 4.91 0.18
CA LEU A 42 10.11 6.06 0.10
C LEU A 42 10.77 6.30 1.45
N GLY A 43 12.01 5.84 1.62
CA GLY A 43 12.73 5.83 2.88
C GLY A 43 13.42 7.15 3.24
N ALA A 44 13.34 7.51 4.52
CA ALA A 44 14.22 8.47 5.18
C ALA A 44 14.55 8.01 6.61
N VAL A 45 15.75 8.31 7.11
CA VAL A 45 16.16 7.94 8.47
C VAL A 45 15.38 8.75 9.50
N ILE A 46 14.78 8.08 10.48
CA ILE A 46 13.83 8.74 11.40
C ILE A 46 14.47 9.78 12.32
N TYR A 47 15.77 9.67 12.61
CA TYR A 47 16.47 10.60 13.51
C TYR A 47 16.94 11.88 12.82
N ASN A 48 16.84 11.95 11.51
CA ASN A 48 17.05 13.18 10.75
C ASN A 48 15.69 13.78 10.40
N ARG A 49 15.26 14.74 11.22
CA ARG A 49 13.97 15.44 11.06
C ARG A 49 13.78 16.02 9.66
N ALA A 50 14.80 16.68 9.10
CA ALA A 50 14.73 17.29 7.77
C ALA A 50 14.47 16.23 6.68
N SER A 51 15.06 15.03 6.81
CA SER A 51 14.82 13.94 5.86
C SER A 51 13.37 13.41 5.93
N VAL A 52 12.80 13.33 7.14
CA VAL A 52 11.40 12.94 7.34
C VAL A 52 10.46 14.00 6.78
N GLU A 53 10.73 15.29 7.01
CA GLU A 53 9.98 16.40 6.41
C GLU A 53 10.06 16.37 4.87
N ASN A 54 11.20 15.99 4.30
CA ASN A 54 11.39 15.89 2.86
C ASN A 54 10.49 14.81 2.22
N ILE A 55 10.17 13.72 2.93
CA ILE A 55 9.16 12.74 2.47
C ILE A 55 7.83 13.44 2.20
N PHE A 56 7.37 14.31 3.11
CA PHE A 56 6.09 15.00 2.96
C PHE A 56 6.13 15.99 1.80
N THR A 57 7.20 16.77 1.69
CA THR A 57 7.42 17.75 0.61
C THR A 57 7.41 17.07 -0.76
N VAL A 58 8.26 16.05 -0.96
CA VAL A 58 8.39 15.36 -2.26
C VAL A 58 7.08 14.70 -2.69
N LYS A 59 6.35 14.09 -1.75
CA LYS A 59 5.10 13.41 -2.05
C LYS A 59 3.90 14.35 -2.21
N GLY A 60 3.99 15.60 -1.75
CA GLY A 60 2.81 16.45 -1.55
C GLY A 60 1.84 15.85 -0.52
N ARG A 61 2.37 15.23 0.54
CA ARG A 61 1.59 14.51 1.55
C ARG A 61 1.23 15.44 2.73
N PRO A 62 -0.01 15.40 3.25
CA PRO A 62 -0.36 16.12 4.48
C PRO A 62 0.47 15.67 5.69
N GLY A 63 0.95 16.63 6.49
CA GLY A 63 1.76 16.38 7.68
C GLY A 63 1.01 15.75 8.86
N ASP A 64 -0.33 15.68 8.81
CA ASP A 64 -1.17 15.05 9.83
C ASP A 64 -1.29 13.51 9.66
N ASN A 65 -0.62 12.94 8.66
CA ASN A 65 -0.71 11.52 8.33
C ASN A 65 0.58 10.75 8.71
N PRO A 66 0.56 9.94 9.79
CA PRO A 66 1.77 9.32 10.36
C PRO A 66 2.48 8.37 9.37
N LEU A 67 3.78 8.14 9.58
CA LEU A 67 4.61 7.25 8.77
C LEU A 67 4.84 5.90 9.47
N ILE A 68 5.11 4.86 8.68
CA ILE A 68 5.51 3.55 9.20
C ILE A 68 7.04 3.50 9.26
N VAL A 69 7.57 3.20 10.43
CA VAL A 69 9.00 2.98 10.67
C VAL A 69 9.34 1.53 10.33
N HIS A 70 10.30 1.35 9.43
CA HIS A 70 10.85 0.06 9.05
C HIS A 70 12.13 -0.21 9.82
N ILE A 71 12.23 -1.42 10.37
CA ILE A 71 13.37 -1.96 11.10
C ILE A 71 13.85 -3.25 10.39
N TYR A 72 15.11 -3.66 10.62
CA TYR A 72 15.65 -4.90 10.05
C TYR A 72 15.71 -6.04 11.07
N LYS A 73 15.69 -5.74 12.37
CA LYS A 73 15.72 -6.74 13.44
C LYS A 73 14.82 -6.35 14.61
N GLN A 74 14.24 -7.32 15.29
CA GLN A 74 13.24 -7.09 16.34
C GLN A 74 13.79 -6.31 17.53
N GLU A 75 15.08 -6.40 17.82
CA GLU A 75 15.76 -5.70 18.92
C GLU A 75 15.62 -4.17 18.80
N GLN A 76 15.46 -3.65 17.58
CA GLN A 76 15.23 -2.22 17.34
C GLN A 76 13.86 -1.73 17.87
N LEU A 77 12.96 -2.63 18.28
CA LEU A 77 11.76 -2.22 19.02
C LEU A 77 12.11 -1.47 20.31
N ALA A 78 13.16 -1.91 21.02
CA ALA A 78 13.63 -1.25 22.24
C ALA A 78 14.13 0.18 21.98
N GLU A 79 14.46 0.51 20.74
CA GLU A 79 14.85 1.86 20.34
C GLU A 79 13.65 2.78 20.09
N ILE A 80 12.49 2.23 19.72
CA ILE A 80 11.38 3.00 19.15
C ILE A 80 10.15 2.99 20.06
N ALA A 81 9.76 1.82 20.55
CA ALA A 81 8.58 1.62 21.35
C ALA A 81 8.88 1.86 22.85
N LEU A 82 7.97 2.56 23.53
CA LEU A 82 8.01 2.78 24.97
C LEU A 82 7.61 1.50 25.72
N ALA A 83 6.63 0.77 25.19
CA ALA A 83 6.17 -0.51 25.72
C ALA A 83 5.84 -1.46 24.55
N VAL A 84 6.12 -2.75 24.74
CA VAL A 84 5.82 -3.81 23.77
C VAL A 84 4.96 -4.85 24.50
N PRO A 85 3.64 -4.91 24.25
CA PRO A 85 2.77 -5.88 24.92
C PRO A 85 3.08 -7.30 24.44
N GLU A 86 2.75 -8.30 25.26
CA GLU A 86 2.97 -9.72 24.95
C GLU A 86 2.37 -10.14 23.61
N GLN A 87 1.14 -9.68 23.32
CA GLN A 87 0.48 -9.90 22.03
C GLN A 87 1.33 -9.41 20.85
N ALA A 88 2.06 -8.30 20.98
CA ALA A 88 2.96 -7.82 19.92
C ALA A 88 4.14 -8.76 19.69
N LEU A 89 4.67 -9.37 20.75
CA LEU A 89 5.78 -10.34 20.64
C LEU A 89 5.31 -11.65 19.99
N ILE A 90 4.13 -12.16 20.37
CA ILE A 90 3.52 -13.34 19.76
C ILE A 90 3.28 -13.11 18.26
N LEU A 91 2.70 -11.95 17.91
CA LEU A 91 2.47 -11.58 16.52
C LEU A 91 3.77 -11.39 15.73
N ALA A 92 4.79 -10.77 16.33
CA ALA A 92 6.10 -10.61 15.70
C ALA A 92 6.73 -11.97 15.37
N GLN A 93 6.70 -12.93 16.29
CA GLN A 93 7.23 -14.28 16.04
C GLN A 93 6.54 -14.97 14.86
N ARG A 94 5.25 -14.68 14.62
CA ARG A 94 4.47 -15.34 13.58
C ARG A 94 4.51 -14.63 12.22
N PHE A 95 4.52 -13.30 12.23
CA PHE A 95 4.29 -12.46 11.05
C PHE A 95 5.45 -11.53 10.70
N TRP A 96 6.50 -11.44 11.53
CA TRP A 96 7.73 -10.73 11.20
C TRP A 96 8.89 -11.70 10.93
N PRO A 97 9.73 -11.45 9.91
CA PRO A 97 9.57 -10.43 8.86
C PRO A 97 8.30 -10.63 8.01
N GLY A 98 7.57 -9.56 7.68
CA GLY A 98 6.37 -9.67 6.86
C GLY A 98 5.39 -8.49 6.87
N PRO A 99 4.20 -8.68 6.27
CA PRO A 99 3.26 -7.61 5.94
C PRO A 99 2.36 -7.19 7.10
N LEU A 100 2.84 -7.29 8.35
CA LEU A 100 2.17 -6.78 9.54
C LEU A 100 2.85 -5.50 10.03
N THR A 101 2.06 -4.46 10.29
CA THR A 101 2.48 -3.24 10.96
C THR A 101 1.80 -3.16 12.32
N MET A 102 2.58 -2.94 13.37
CA MET A 102 2.08 -2.83 14.73
C MET A 102 2.20 -1.38 15.20
N ILE A 103 1.11 -0.83 15.73
CA ILE A 103 1.10 0.48 16.39
C ILE A 103 1.33 0.26 17.88
N LEU A 104 2.39 0.89 18.39
CA LEU A 104 2.82 0.78 19.78
C LEU A 104 2.99 2.18 20.39
N PRO A 105 2.92 2.33 21.72
CA PRO A 105 3.32 3.57 22.40
C PRO A 105 4.76 3.95 22.02
N LYS A 106 5.01 5.19 21.63
CA LYS A 106 6.34 5.64 21.16
C LYS A 106 7.19 6.21 22.30
N LYS A 107 8.51 6.08 22.21
CA LYS A 107 9.43 6.85 23.08
C LYS A 107 9.41 8.34 22.73
N GLU A 108 9.69 9.20 23.70
CA GLU A 108 9.71 10.66 23.50
C GLU A 108 10.70 11.10 22.41
N ARG A 109 11.85 10.42 22.32
CA ARG A 109 12.89 10.69 21.33
C ARG A 109 12.48 10.50 19.87
N ILE A 110 11.33 9.86 19.61
CA ILE A 110 10.82 9.66 18.24
C ILE A 110 10.22 10.98 17.74
N PRO A 111 10.74 11.55 16.64
CA PRO A 111 10.29 12.85 16.15
C PRO A 111 8.79 12.88 15.85
N ALA A 112 8.17 14.04 16.12
CA ALA A 112 6.72 14.21 15.93
C ALA A 112 6.31 14.09 14.47
N GLU A 113 7.21 14.39 13.54
CA GLU A 113 7.01 14.29 12.09
C GLU A 113 6.77 12.83 11.65
N VAL A 114 7.34 11.87 12.38
CA VAL A 114 7.12 10.43 12.12
C VAL A 114 5.71 10.03 12.56
N SER A 115 5.29 10.42 13.77
CA SER A 115 3.99 10.04 14.33
C SER A 115 2.86 11.01 14.02
N ALA A 116 3.10 12.04 13.22
CA ALA A 116 2.20 13.18 13.05
C ALA A 116 1.72 13.76 14.40
N GLY A 117 2.61 13.79 15.41
CA GLY A 117 2.32 14.26 16.77
C GLY A 117 1.47 13.32 17.63
N LEU A 118 1.26 12.06 17.22
CA LEU A 118 0.59 11.04 18.05
C LEU A 118 1.55 10.49 19.13
N PRO A 119 1.02 9.99 20.26
CA PRO A 119 1.82 9.32 21.30
C PRO A 119 2.23 7.89 20.90
N THR A 120 1.90 7.47 19.68
CA THR A 120 2.12 6.13 19.15
C THR A 120 2.97 6.15 17.89
N VAL A 121 3.52 5.01 17.52
CA VAL A 121 4.34 4.84 16.32
C VAL A 121 4.01 3.51 15.65
N ALA A 122 3.86 3.53 14.33
CA ALA A 122 3.63 2.34 13.53
C ALA A 122 4.99 1.75 13.11
N ILE A 123 5.22 0.48 13.43
CA ILE A 123 6.50 -0.21 13.19
C ILE A 123 6.26 -1.44 12.33
N ARG A 124 7.21 -1.76 11.43
CA ARG A 124 7.20 -2.96 10.61
C ARG A 124 8.60 -3.49 10.38
N LEU A 125 8.72 -4.81 10.30
CA LEU A 125 9.93 -5.51 9.86
C LEU A 125 9.60 -6.17 8.51
N PRO A 126 9.97 -5.58 7.35
CA PRO A 126 9.57 -6.09 6.03
C PRO A 126 10.31 -7.38 5.67
N SER A 127 9.70 -8.32 4.95
CA SER A 127 10.37 -9.60 4.59
C SER A 127 11.19 -9.56 3.31
N HIS A 128 11.17 -8.46 2.56
CA HIS A 128 11.85 -8.37 1.27
C HIS A 128 13.38 -8.36 1.41
N PRO A 129 14.14 -9.23 0.70
CA PRO A 129 15.60 -9.31 0.82
C PRO A 129 16.33 -7.97 0.62
N VAL A 130 15.95 -7.22 -0.42
CA VAL A 130 16.52 -5.89 -0.70
C VAL A 130 16.23 -4.88 0.42
N ALA A 131 15.01 -4.89 0.99
CA ALA A 131 14.66 -3.99 2.09
C ALA A 131 15.45 -4.36 3.35
N GLN A 132 15.52 -5.65 3.67
CA GLN A 132 16.27 -6.17 4.80
C GLN A 132 17.74 -5.77 4.72
N GLU A 133 18.38 -6.00 3.58
CA GLU A 133 19.80 -5.68 3.40
C GLU A 133 20.05 -4.16 3.40
N LEU A 134 19.18 -3.36 2.76
CA LEU A 134 19.27 -1.90 2.81
C LEU A 134 19.17 -1.37 4.24
N LEU A 135 18.17 -1.83 5.00
CA LEU A 135 17.94 -1.40 6.38
C LEU A 135 19.09 -1.85 7.30
N ARG A 136 19.59 -3.09 7.12
CA ARG A 136 20.76 -3.62 7.84
C ARG A 136 22.00 -2.78 7.57
N GLN A 137 22.27 -2.44 6.30
CA GLN A 137 23.41 -1.60 5.96
C GLN A 137 23.24 -0.16 6.45
N THR A 138 22.02 0.37 6.46
CA THR A 138 21.72 1.72 6.97
C THR A 138 21.94 1.81 8.48
N ASP A 139 21.64 0.71 9.18
CA ASP A 139 21.75 0.50 10.63
C ASP A 139 21.03 1.56 11.48
N GLN A 140 19.91 2.06 10.95
CA GLN A 140 19.01 3.00 11.62
C GLN A 140 17.58 2.72 11.19
N PRO A 141 16.57 2.99 12.03
CA PRO A 141 15.18 2.87 11.60
C PRO A 141 14.84 3.89 10.50
N VAL A 142 14.05 3.46 9.53
CA VAL A 142 13.71 4.26 8.33
C VAL A 142 12.21 4.43 8.23
N ALA A 143 11.71 5.67 8.25
CA ALA A 143 10.31 5.93 7.90
C ALA A 143 10.13 5.74 6.40
N ALA A 144 9.15 4.93 6.00
CA ALA A 144 8.87 4.69 4.58
C ALA A 144 7.37 4.54 4.31
N PRO A 145 6.65 5.62 3.93
CA PRO A 145 5.35 5.47 3.27
C PRO A 145 5.52 4.91 1.86
N SER A 146 4.42 4.58 1.19
CA SER A 146 4.43 4.15 -0.22
C SER A 146 5.15 5.17 -1.12
N ALA A 147 5.90 4.73 -2.13
CA ALA A 147 6.77 5.58 -2.96
C ALA A 147 6.08 6.25 -4.16
N ASN A 148 4.85 6.73 -3.96
CA ASN A 148 4.05 7.43 -4.98
C ASN A 148 3.82 8.91 -4.64
N LEU A 149 3.45 9.72 -5.62
CA LEU A 149 2.86 11.02 -5.34
C LEU A 149 1.53 10.86 -4.58
N SER A 150 1.26 11.73 -3.61
CA SER A 150 0.07 11.63 -2.76
C SER A 150 -1.21 11.58 -3.58
N GLY A 151 -2.14 10.67 -3.22
CA GLY A 151 -3.39 10.44 -3.93
C GLY A 151 -3.33 9.32 -4.99
N ARG A 152 -2.21 9.17 -5.71
CA ARG A 152 -2.03 8.15 -6.76
C ARG A 152 -2.07 6.71 -6.19
N PRO A 153 -2.34 5.69 -7.02
CA PRO A 153 -2.20 4.28 -6.64
C PRO A 153 -0.80 3.97 -6.09
N SER A 154 -0.70 3.09 -5.10
CA SER A 154 0.61 2.75 -4.52
C SER A 154 1.51 2.03 -5.56
N PRO A 155 2.84 2.18 -5.49
CA PRO A 155 3.74 1.59 -6.49
C PRO A 155 4.10 0.15 -6.12
N THR A 156 3.74 -0.81 -6.98
CA THR A 156 4.13 -2.22 -6.87
C THR A 156 5.27 -2.64 -7.81
N ARG A 157 5.88 -1.70 -8.54
CA ARG A 157 6.98 -1.92 -9.51
C ARG A 157 7.91 -0.72 -9.49
N GLY A 158 9.19 -0.90 -9.80
CA GLY A 158 10.15 0.21 -9.89
C GLY A 158 9.73 1.25 -10.93
N SER A 159 9.16 0.82 -12.06
CA SER A 159 8.61 1.70 -13.09
C SER A 159 7.54 2.66 -12.55
N HIS A 160 6.68 2.22 -11.63
CA HIS A 160 5.69 3.09 -10.99
C HIS A 160 6.34 4.20 -10.16
N VAL A 161 7.45 3.88 -9.47
CA VAL A 161 8.21 4.84 -8.68
C VAL A 161 8.94 5.84 -9.59
N ILE A 162 9.52 5.36 -10.69
CA ILE A 162 10.22 6.20 -11.67
C ILE A 162 9.26 7.25 -12.25
N THR A 163 8.05 6.86 -12.66
CA THR A 163 7.02 7.78 -13.16
C THR A 163 6.70 8.89 -12.14
N ASP A 164 6.60 8.54 -10.86
CA ASP A 164 6.13 9.47 -9.84
C ASP A 164 7.27 10.36 -9.27
N LEU A 165 8.46 9.79 -9.07
CA LEU A 165 9.51 10.36 -8.22
C LEU A 165 10.87 10.61 -8.91
N SER A 166 11.06 10.20 -10.17
CA SER A 166 12.30 10.51 -10.89
C SER A 166 12.49 12.03 -11.01
N GLY A 167 13.70 12.50 -10.73
CA GLY A 167 14.06 13.92 -10.63
C GLY A 167 13.67 14.59 -9.30
N LYS A 168 13.10 13.85 -8.35
CA LYS A 168 12.65 14.38 -7.04
C LYS A 168 13.35 13.75 -5.83
N ILE A 169 14.00 12.60 -6.00
CA ILE A 169 14.66 11.84 -4.93
C ILE A 169 16.03 11.35 -5.37
N GLU A 170 16.89 11.01 -4.40
CA GLU A 170 18.28 10.66 -4.65
C GLU A 170 18.45 9.33 -5.40
N MET A 171 17.70 8.31 -5.01
CA MET A 171 17.85 6.98 -5.60
C MET A 171 16.54 6.18 -5.63
N ILE A 172 16.39 5.38 -6.67
CA ILE A 172 15.37 4.34 -6.80
C ILE A 172 16.09 3.01 -6.96
N ILE A 173 15.82 2.06 -6.06
CA ILE A 173 16.22 0.66 -6.22
C ILE A 173 15.05 -0.06 -6.89
N ASP A 174 15.21 -0.49 -8.13
CA ASP A 174 14.22 -1.29 -8.85
C ASP A 174 14.49 -2.79 -8.62
N GLY A 175 13.66 -3.41 -7.77
CA GLY A 175 13.69 -4.84 -7.50
C GLY A 175 12.61 -5.62 -8.25
N GLY A 176 12.01 -5.05 -9.30
CA GLY A 176 10.90 -5.68 -10.01
C GLY A 176 9.56 -5.60 -9.26
N PRO A 177 8.60 -6.48 -9.58
CA PRO A 177 7.29 -6.47 -8.95
C PRO A 177 7.33 -6.87 -7.46
N THR A 178 6.52 -6.23 -6.64
CA THR A 178 6.29 -6.64 -5.25
C THR A 178 5.40 -7.89 -5.19
N GLY A 179 5.53 -8.69 -4.13
CA GLY A 179 4.70 -9.89 -3.92
C GLY A 179 3.23 -9.58 -3.63
N VAL A 180 2.89 -9.27 -2.37
CA VAL A 180 1.51 -9.10 -1.86
C VAL A 180 0.68 -8.06 -2.64
N GLY A 181 1.32 -7.01 -3.16
CA GLY A 181 0.70 -5.98 -4.02
C GLY A 181 -0.27 -5.00 -3.35
N VAL A 182 -0.67 -5.24 -2.09
CA VAL A 182 -1.34 -4.27 -1.22
C VAL A 182 -0.47 -3.94 -0.02
N GLU A 183 -0.70 -2.79 0.62
CA GLU A 183 0.07 -2.41 1.82
C GLU A 183 -0.16 -3.36 3.00
N SER A 184 0.75 -3.30 3.96
CA SER A 184 0.67 -4.06 5.21
C SER A 184 -0.65 -3.84 5.96
N THR A 185 -1.07 -4.90 6.65
CA THR A 185 -2.11 -4.81 7.69
C THR A 185 -1.59 -3.94 8.81
N VAL A 186 -2.39 -2.96 9.25
CA VAL A 186 -2.04 -2.10 10.39
C VAL A 186 -2.91 -2.48 11.57
N LEU A 187 -2.27 -2.97 12.63
CA LEU A 187 -2.90 -3.41 13.86
C LEU A 187 -2.55 -2.44 15.00
N ASP A 188 -3.58 -1.88 15.63
CA ASP A 188 -3.45 -1.12 16.85
C ASP A 188 -3.34 -2.06 18.04
N LEU A 189 -2.22 -1.99 18.77
CA LEU A 189 -1.92 -2.78 19.96
C LEU A 189 -1.82 -1.91 21.21
N THR A 190 -2.38 -0.69 21.18
CA THR A 190 -2.37 0.22 22.33
C THR A 190 -3.51 0.00 23.31
N SER A 191 -4.56 -0.73 22.90
CA SER A 191 -5.65 -1.20 23.76
C SER A 191 -5.52 -2.67 24.11
N THR A 192 -6.30 -3.13 25.09
CA THR A 192 -6.36 -4.55 25.52
C THR A 192 -6.85 -5.49 24.42
N ARG A 193 -7.75 -4.99 23.57
CA ARG A 193 -8.24 -5.69 22.37
C ARG A 193 -7.57 -5.09 21.14
N PRO A 194 -6.76 -5.85 20.39
CA PRO A 194 -6.17 -5.40 19.14
C PRO A 194 -7.22 -5.01 18.10
N ARG A 195 -6.94 -3.97 17.32
CA ARG A 195 -7.88 -3.48 16.30
C ARG A 195 -7.22 -3.27 14.96
N ILE A 196 -7.81 -3.82 13.90
CA ILE A 196 -7.34 -3.60 12.53
C ILE A 196 -7.75 -2.19 12.10
N LEU A 197 -6.76 -1.32 11.88
CA LEU A 197 -6.98 0.03 11.35
C LEU A 197 -6.89 0.07 9.81
N ARG A 198 -6.15 -0.87 9.23
CA ARG A 198 -6.06 -1.04 7.78
C ARG A 198 -5.91 -2.52 7.43
N PRO A 199 -6.82 -3.10 6.62
CA PRO A 199 -6.65 -4.45 6.10
C PRO A 199 -5.52 -4.51 5.05
N GLY A 200 -4.78 -5.62 5.04
CA GLY A 200 -3.63 -5.86 4.18
C GLY A 200 -3.31 -7.35 4.09
N GLY A 201 -2.04 -7.70 3.85
CA GLY A 201 -1.61 -9.08 3.62
C GLY A 201 -1.71 -10.05 4.81
N VAL A 202 -1.85 -9.56 6.04
CA VAL A 202 -2.20 -10.41 7.20
C VAL A 202 -3.68 -10.23 7.50
N THR A 203 -4.47 -11.28 7.31
CA THR A 203 -5.94 -11.18 7.39
C THR A 203 -6.44 -11.20 8.84
N HIS A 204 -7.72 -10.86 9.04
CA HIS A 204 -8.34 -10.92 10.37
C HIS A 204 -8.34 -12.35 10.91
N GLU A 205 -8.63 -13.32 10.06
CA GLU A 205 -8.64 -14.75 10.39
C GLU A 205 -7.25 -15.24 10.80
N MET A 206 -6.19 -14.78 10.10
CA MET A 206 -4.81 -15.10 10.47
C MET A 206 -4.46 -14.56 11.86
N LEU A 207 -4.93 -13.36 12.21
CA LEU A 207 -4.69 -12.77 13.53
C LEU A 207 -5.45 -13.52 14.63
N GLU A 208 -6.72 -13.88 14.40
CA GLU A 208 -7.51 -14.65 15.36
C GLU A 208 -6.98 -16.07 15.55
N ALA A 209 -6.44 -16.71 14.51
CA ALA A 209 -5.80 -18.01 14.63
C ALA A 209 -4.60 -18.01 15.60
N VAL A 210 -3.99 -16.84 15.82
CA VAL A 210 -2.83 -16.67 16.74
C VAL A 210 -3.27 -16.17 18.11
N LEU A 211 -4.19 -15.21 18.17
CA LEU A 211 -4.60 -14.54 19.41
C LEU A 211 -5.85 -15.13 20.07
N GLY A 212 -6.56 -16.02 19.37
CA GLY A 212 -7.84 -16.59 19.77
C GLY A 212 -9.03 -15.94 19.05
N ALA A 213 -10.10 -16.72 18.89
CA ALA A 213 -11.34 -16.26 18.26
C ALA A 213 -11.96 -15.09 19.04
N GLY A 214 -12.36 -14.03 18.34
CA GLY A 214 -12.92 -12.81 18.93
C GLY A 214 -11.89 -11.88 19.58
N ALA A 215 -10.60 -12.22 19.58
CA ALA A 215 -9.55 -11.40 20.19
C ALA A 215 -9.28 -10.10 19.41
N VAL A 216 -9.62 -10.04 18.12
CA VAL A 216 -9.28 -8.90 17.25
C VAL A 216 -10.54 -8.21 16.75
N ASP A 217 -10.59 -6.88 16.89
CA ASP A 217 -11.63 -6.07 16.27
C ASP A 217 -11.41 -6.00 14.75
N ALA A 218 -12.47 -6.36 14.02
CA ALA A 218 -12.53 -6.28 12.57
C ALA A 218 -12.33 -4.82 12.08
N PRO A 219 -11.93 -4.62 10.81
CA PRO A 219 -11.75 -3.30 10.25
C PRO A 219 -13.04 -2.48 10.34
N SER A 220 -13.05 -1.44 11.15
CA SER A 220 -14.18 -0.53 11.27
C SER A 220 -13.98 0.68 10.36
N GLN A 221 -15.04 1.07 9.63
CA GLN A 221 -15.09 2.31 8.84
C GLN A 221 -15.21 3.55 9.75
N ILE A 222 -14.35 3.69 10.77
CA ILE A 222 -14.45 4.83 11.68
C ILE A 222 -13.99 6.08 10.93
N ASN A 223 -14.93 7.01 10.73
CA ASN A 223 -14.65 8.40 10.37
C ASN A 223 -13.93 9.08 11.54
N ILE A 224 -12.62 8.85 11.68
CA ILE A 224 -11.80 9.57 12.65
C ILE A 224 -11.35 10.89 12.01
N SER A 225 -11.58 12.01 12.71
CA SER A 225 -11.15 13.35 12.27
C SER A 225 -9.62 13.46 12.09
N ARG A 226 -8.84 12.67 12.84
CA ARG A 226 -7.38 12.54 12.76
C ARG A 226 -6.98 11.08 12.45
N PRO A 227 -6.18 10.82 11.40
CA PRO A 227 -5.80 9.46 11.04
C PRO A 227 -4.81 8.89 12.09
N LEU A 228 -5.12 7.72 12.63
CA LEU A 228 -4.23 6.97 13.54
C LEU A 228 -3.18 6.15 12.78
N ALA A 229 -3.41 5.90 11.49
CA ALA A 229 -2.55 5.14 10.61
C ALA A 229 -2.60 5.67 9.17
N PRO A 230 -1.59 5.36 8.33
CA PRO A 230 -1.62 5.71 6.92
C PRO A 230 -2.83 5.12 6.18
N GLY A 231 -3.46 5.97 5.35
CA GLY A 231 -4.52 5.56 4.43
C GLY A 231 -5.92 5.50 5.07
N MET A 232 -6.14 6.11 6.23
CA MET A 232 -7.46 6.16 6.90
C MET A 232 -8.35 7.35 6.47
N LYS A 233 -7.75 8.43 5.96
CA LYS A 233 -8.42 9.70 5.62
C LYS A 233 -8.04 10.06 4.18
N TYR A 234 -8.88 10.81 3.44
CA TYR A 234 -8.69 11.25 2.03
C TYR A 234 -9.00 10.21 0.94
N ARG A 235 -9.36 10.72 -0.25
CA ARG A 235 -9.38 9.92 -1.49
C ARG A 235 -7.95 9.45 -1.75
N HIS A 236 -7.73 8.15 -1.61
CA HIS A 236 -6.44 7.50 -1.76
C HIS A 236 -6.55 6.40 -2.80
N TYR A 237 -5.42 6.11 -3.46
CA TYR A 237 -5.31 5.09 -4.49
C TYR A 237 -6.13 5.39 -5.75
N ALA A 238 -6.50 6.65 -5.94
CA ALA A 238 -7.39 7.04 -7.01
C ALA A 238 -6.60 7.19 -8.31
N PRO A 239 -7.01 6.50 -9.39
CA PRO A 239 -6.57 6.84 -10.74
C PRO A 239 -7.08 8.25 -11.10
N GLU A 240 -6.55 8.81 -12.19
CA GLU A 240 -6.94 10.13 -12.70
C GLU A 240 -8.41 10.12 -13.15
N ALA A 241 -8.82 9.04 -13.82
CA ALA A 241 -10.21 8.81 -14.22
C ALA A 241 -11.13 8.55 -13.01
N PRO A 242 -12.40 9.00 -13.05
CA PRO A 242 -13.40 8.64 -12.06
C PRO A 242 -13.62 7.12 -12.04
N LEU A 243 -13.56 6.53 -10.85
CA LEU A 243 -13.79 5.10 -10.62
C LEU A 243 -15.13 4.89 -9.91
N ARG A 244 -15.94 3.99 -10.46
CA ARG A 244 -17.18 3.51 -9.85
C ARG A 244 -16.99 2.05 -9.44
N LEU A 245 -17.25 1.78 -8.15
CA LEU A 245 -17.16 0.45 -7.60
C LEU A 245 -18.54 -0.21 -7.63
N LEU A 246 -18.65 -1.34 -8.31
CA LEU A 246 -19.88 -2.09 -8.51
C LEU A 246 -19.89 -3.32 -7.60
N THR A 247 -21.01 -3.59 -6.94
CA THR A 247 -21.24 -4.81 -6.15
C THR A 247 -22.58 -5.42 -6.54
N GLY A 248 -22.78 -6.71 -6.27
CA GLY A 248 -24.01 -7.43 -6.60
C GLY A 248 -23.74 -8.81 -7.17
N GLU A 249 -24.80 -9.49 -7.58
CA GLU A 249 -24.71 -10.81 -8.21
C GLU A 249 -23.98 -10.73 -9.57
N VAL A 250 -23.28 -11.81 -9.91
CA VAL A 250 -22.37 -11.85 -11.07
C VAL A 250 -23.06 -11.48 -12.39
N GLU A 251 -24.21 -12.10 -12.69
CA GLU A 251 -24.88 -11.87 -13.97
C GLU A 251 -25.53 -10.48 -14.08
N PRO A 252 -26.22 -9.95 -13.04
CA PRO A 252 -26.65 -8.55 -13.03
C PRO A 252 -25.51 -7.55 -13.26
N VAL A 253 -24.36 -7.73 -12.58
CA VAL A 253 -23.18 -6.87 -12.78
C VAL A 253 -22.69 -6.96 -14.23
N ARG A 254 -22.58 -8.16 -14.81
CA ARG A 254 -22.17 -8.34 -16.22
C ARG A 254 -23.14 -7.70 -17.21
N ARG A 255 -24.45 -7.80 -16.97
CA ARG A 255 -25.46 -7.11 -17.77
C ARG A 255 -25.27 -5.60 -17.70
N PHE A 256 -25.12 -5.07 -16.50
CA PHE A 256 -24.89 -3.64 -16.27
C PHE A 256 -23.62 -3.12 -16.96
N LEU A 257 -22.52 -3.87 -16.89
CA LEU A 257 -21.27 -3.55 -17.59
C LEU A 257 -21.51 -3.42 -19.10
N ARG A 258 -22.17 -4.40 -19.73
CA ARG A 258 -22.49 -4.38 -21.17
C ARG A 258 -23.34 -3.17 -21.55
N GLU A 259 -24.42 -2.92 -20.80
CA GLU A 259 -25.35 -1.80 -21.07
C GLU A 259 -24.67 -0.44 -20.87
N THR A 260 -23.80 -0.32 -19.87
CA THR A 260 -23.09 0.94 -19.60
C THR A 260 -22.02 1.20 -20.66
N VAL A 261 -21.27 0.19 -21.08
CA VAL A 261 -20.31 0.30 -22.19
C VAL A 261 -21.01 0.76 -23.46
N LEU A 262 -22.13 0.14 -23.83
CA LEU A 262 -22.90 0.52 -25.02
C LEU A 262 -23.36 1.98 -24.98
N ARG A 263 -23.85 2.44 -23.83
CA ARG A 263 -24.28 3.84 -23.66
C ARG A 263 -23.11 4.82 -23.72
N GLN A 264 -21.99 4.53 -23.06
CA GLN A 264 -20.84 5.44 -23.03
C GLN A 264 -20.10 5.48 -24.38
N GLN A 265 -20.14 4.39 -25.14
CA GLN A 265 -19.64 4.35 -26.51
C GLN A 265 -20.38 5.37 -27.40
N GLN A 266 -21.72 5.44 -27.29
CA GLN A 266 -22.50 6.45 -28.04
C GLN A 266 -22.13 7.89 -27.66
N ALA A 267 -21.59 8.10 -26.46
CA ALA A 267 -21.06 9.37 -25.99
C ALA A 267 -19.57 9.60 -26.33
N GLY A 268 -18.92 8.67 -27.04
CA GLY A 268 -17.53 8.78 -27.46
C GLY A 268 -16.50 8.67 -26.32
N LYS A 269 -16.87 8.03 -25.20
CA LYS A 269 -15.97 7.86 -24.05
C LYS A 269 -15.18 6.56 -24.09
N ARG A 270 -13.93 6.62 -23.66
CA ARG A 270 -13.05 5.47 -23.43
C ARG A 270 -13.29 4.87 -22.06
N MET A 271 -13.61 3.59 -22.01
CA MET A 271 -13.98 2.91 -20.78
C MET A 271 -12.87 1.97 -20.31
N GLY A 272 -12.51 2.08 -19.03
CA GLY A 272 -11.70 1.08 -18.32
C GLY A 272 -12.61 0.15 -17.52
N ILE A 273 -12.42 -1.17 -17.65
CA ILE A 273 -13.13 -2.15 -16.83
C ILE A 273 -12.10 -2.90 -16.02
N ILE A 274 -12.21 -2.82 -14.69
CA ILE A 274 -11.40 -3.61 -13.76
C ILE A 274 -12.31 -4.70 -13.19
N ALA A 275 -12.08 -5.95 -13.58
CA ALA A 275 -12.91 -7.08 -13.17
C ALA A 275 -12.09 -8.37 -13.12
N TYR A 276 -12.75 -9.50 -12.96
CA TYR A 276 -12.11 -10.82 -12.91
C TYR A 276 -12.10 -11.49 -14.28
N ASP A 277 -11.23 -12.46 -14.49
CA ASP A 277 -11.15 -13.23 -15.76
C ASP A 277 -12.51 -13.76 -16.19
N GLU A 278 -13.31 -14.23 -15.22
CA GLU A 278 -14.63 -14.79 -15.50
C GLU A 278 -15.60 -13.72 -16.05
N ASP A 279 -15.41 -12.45 -15.72
CA ASP A 279 -16.28 -11.33 -16.12
C ASP A 279 -15.95 -10.77 -17.50
N GLN A 280 -14.97 -11.37 -18.19
CA GLN A 280 -14.68 -10.99 -19.55
C GLN A 280 -15.87 -11.34 -20.45
N VAL A 281 -16.63 -10.32 -20.80
CA VAL A 281 -17.75 -10.41 -21.73
C VAL A 281 -17.34 -9.86 -23.09
N ALA A 282 -17.95 -10.37 -24.16
CA ALA A 282 -17.78 -9.80 -25.48
C ALA A 282 -18.39 -8.40 -25.51
N PHE A 283 -17.54 -7.38 -25.63
CA PHE A 283 -17.95 -6.02 -25.96
C PHE A 283 -17.97 -5.85 -27.48
N PRO A 284 -18.84 -4.99 -28.04
CA PRO A 284 -18.84 -4.71 -29.48
C PRO A 284 -17.45 -4.26 -29.94
N SER A 285 -17.01 -4.73 -31.11
CA SER A 285 -15.68 -4.42 -31.68
C SER A 285 -15.44 -2.93 -31.93
N THR A 286 -16.50 -2.14 -31.96
CA THR A 286 -16.48 -0.68 -32.15
C THR A 286 -16.36 0.10 -30.84
N ALA A 287 -16.37 -0.56 -29.68
CA ALA A 287 -16.26 0.09 -28.38
C ALA A 287 -14.79 0.24 -27.97
N GLU A 288 -14.36 1.46 -27.62
CA GLU A 288 -13.03 1.71 -27.04
C GLU A 288 -13.02 1.30 -25.56
N VAL A 289 -12.94 0.00 -25.33
CA VAL A 289 -12.97 -0.63 -23.99
C VAL A 289 -11.63 -1.30 -23.71
N SER A 290 -11.04 -0.94 -22.58
CA SER A 290 -9.86 -1.62 -22.04
C SER A 290 -10.27 -2.46 -20.83
N PHE A 291 -10.15 -3.78 -20.97
CA PHE A 291 -10.41 -4.72 -19.89
C PHE A 291 -9.11 -5.04 -19.14
N PHE A 292 -9.10 -4.80 -17.83
CA PHE A 292 -7.97 -5.06 -16.95
C PHE A 292 -8.36 -6.11 -15.92
N SER A 293 -7.81 -7.31 -16.07
CA SER A 293 -8.10 -8.42 -15.18
C SER A 293 -7.35 -8.30 -13.84
N LEU A 294 -8.09 -8.54 -12.74
CA LEU A 294 -7.58 -8.82 -11.40
C LEU A 294 -7.20 -10.30 -11.20
N GLY A 295 -7.30 -11.15 -12.22
CA GLY A 295 -7.11 -12.60 -12.14
C GLY A 295 -8.42 -13.34 -11.88
N GLN A 296 -8.31 -14.55 -11.34
CA GLN A 296 -9.47 -15.40 -11.03
C GLN A 296 -10.17 -14.94 -9.75
N ARG A 297 -11.51 -14.94 -9.73
CA ARG A 297 -12.29 -14.54 -8.54
C ARG A 297 -12.03 -15.41 -7.33
N THR A 298 -11.69 -16.68 -7.57
CA THR A 298 -11.33 -17.67 -6.55
C THR A 298 -9.89 -17.53 -6.03
N ASN A 299 -9.09 -16.60 -6.57
CA ASN A 299 -7.72 -16.32 -6.15
C ASN A 299 -7.56 -14.86 -5.68
N PRO A 300 -8.03 -14.50 -4.47
CA PRO A 300 -7.95 -13.12 -3.97
C PRO A 300 -6.52 -12.58 -3.87
N ALA A 301 -5.53 -13.45 -3.70
CA ALA A 301 -4.12 -13.08 -3.64
C ALA A 301 -3.68 -12.44 -4.97
N GLU A 302 -3.95 -13.07 -6.11
CA GLU A 302 -3.65 -12.52 -7.43
C GLU A 302 -4.32 -11.15 -7.65
N GLY A 303 -5.56 -10.99 -7.20
CA GLY A 303 -6.27 -9.71 -7.21
C GLY A 303 -5.52 -8.62 -6.45
N ALA A 304 -4.95 -8.95 -5.29
CA ALA A 304 -4.13 -8.04 -4.50
C ALA A 304 -2.80 -7.69 -5.20
N GLU A 305 -2.11 -8.68 -5.79
CA GLU A 305 -0.85 -8.46 -6.51
C GLU A 305 -1.01 -7.50 -7.70
N ARG A 306 -2.14 -7.62 -8.40
CA ARG A 306 -2.42 -6.90 -9.66
C ARG A 306 -3.06 -5.53 -9.45
N LEU A 307 -3.78 -5.31 -8.34
CA LEU A 307 -4.67 -4.17 -8.13
C LEU A 307 -4.05 -2.82 -8.50
N PHE A 308 -2.93 -2.44 -7.87
CA PHE A 308 -2.37 -1.11 -8.13
C PHE A 308 -1.74 -0.99 -9.51
N HIS A 309 -1.26 -2.10 -10.09
CA HIS A 309 -0.75 -2.09 -11.45
C HIS A 309 -1.88 -1.82 -12.44
N VAL A 310 -3.03 -2.50 -12.30
CA VAL A 310 -4.19 -2.27 -13.19
C VAL A 310 -4.76 -0.86 -13.06
N LEU A 311 -4.82 -0.30 -11.84
CA LEU A 311 -5.23 1.09 -11.64
C LEU A 311 -4.30 2.07 -12.36
N ARG A 312 -2.98 1.81 -12.35
CA ARG A 312 -1.99 2.64 -13.09
C ARG A 312 -2.06 2.42 -14.60
N LEU A 313 -2.40 1.22 -15.07
CA LEU A 313 -2.62 0.97 -16.50
C LEU A 313 -3.81 1.77 -17.04
N CYS A 314 -4.87 1.96 -16.23
CA CYS A 314 -5.98 2.83 -16.63
C CYS A 314 -5.53 4.27 -16.91
N ASP A 315 -4.65 4.83 -16.07
CA ASP A 315 -4.06 6.17 -16.29
C ASP A 315 -3.22 6.20 -17.58
N GLN A 316 -2.42 5.15 -17.83
CA GLN A 316 -1.53 5.08 -19.00
C GLN A 316 -2.28 4.97 -20.32
N VAL A 317 -3.38 4.21 -20.34
CA VAL A 317 -4.26 4.11 -21.52
C VAL A 317 -5.12 5.38 -21.67
N GLY A 318 -5.27 6.14 -20.58
CA GLY A 318 -6.00 7.41 -20.57
C GLY A 318 -7.51 7.23 -20.68
N VAL A 319 -8.09 6.26 -19.98
CA VAL A 319 -9.56 6.05 -19.98
C VAL A 319 -10.30 7.25 -19.35
N ASP A 320 -11.53 7.51 -19.77
CA ASP A 320 -12.34 8.63 -19.29
C ASP A 320 -13.18 8.26 -18.05
N GLU A 321 -13.48 6.97 -17.87
CA GLU A 321 -14.24 6.43 -16.73
C GLU A 321 -13.83 4.97 -16.47
N ILE A 322 -13.78 4.58 -15.18
CA ILE A 322 -13.44 3.22 -14.75
C ILE A 322 -14.65 2.59 -14.05
N LEU A 323 -15.04 1.40 -14.50
CA LEU A 323 -15.97 0.51 -13.80
C LEU A 323 -15.17 -0.62 -13.15
N ALA A 324 -15.18 -0.69 -11.82
CA ALA A 324 -14.48 -1.72 -11.07
C ALA A 324 -15.48 -2.66 -10.38
N VAL A 325 -15.32 -3.97 -10.54
CA VAL A 325 -16.14 -4.97 -9.84
C VAL A 325 -15.54 -5.24 -8.46
N ALA A 326 -16.36 -5.16 -7.42
CA ALA A 326 -15.94 -5.39 -6.04
C ALA A 326 -15.50 -6.85 -5.82
N PRO A 327 -14.40 -7.08 -5.06
CA PRO A 327 -14.00 -8.42 -4.65
C PRO A 327 -14.94 -9.01 -3.60
N PRO A 328 -14.98 -10.34 -3.49
CA PRO A 328 -15.42 -10.99 -2.26
C PRO A 328 -14.64 -10.45 -1.05
N ARG A 329 -15.33 -10.19 0.06
CA ARG A 329 -14.77 -9.60 1.28
C ARG A 329 -14.21 -10.65 2.24
N GLN A 330 -13.46 -11.60 1.71
CA GLN A 330 -12.84 -12.71 2.44
C GLN A 330 -11.33 -12.64 2.28
N GLU A 331 -10.59 -13.05 3.31
CA GLU A 331 -9.12 -13.07 3.30
C GLU A 331 -8.52 -11.71 2.87
N VAL A 332 -7.57 -11.70 1.94
CA VAL A 332 -6.97 -10.48 1.38
C VAL A 332 -7.93 -9.69 0.46
N GLY A 333 -9.06 -10.30 0.06
CA GLY A 333 -10.12 -9.62 -0.70
C GLY A 333 -10.70 -8.40 0.04
N GLU A 334 -10.73 -8.41 1.38
CA GLU A 334 -11.09 -7.24 2.18
C GLU A 334 -10.09 -6.09 1.99
N ALA A 335 -8.80 -6.39 1.81
CA ALA A 335 -7.79 -5.38 1.54
C ALA A 335 -8.00 -4.76 0.15
N VAL A 336 -8.26 -5.58 -0.87
CA VAL A 336 -8.58 -5.14 -2.25
C VAL A 336 -9.84 -4.28 -2.26
N TYR A 337 -10.91 -4.73 -1.59
CA TYR A 337 -12.16 -3.99 -1.45
C TYR A 337 -11.89 -2.62 -0.84
N ASN A 338 -11.16 -2.59 0.28
CA ASN A 338 -10.84 -1.35 0.98
C ASN A 338 -10.11 -0.33 0.09
N ARG A 339 -9.20 -0.79 -0.78
CA ARG A 339 -8.47 0.08 -1.72
C ARG A 339 -9.37 0.61 -2.83
N LEU A 340 -10.17 -0.25 -3.45
CA LEU A 340 -11.12 0.15 -4.50
C LEU A 340 -12.19 1.10 -3.96
N PHE A 341 -12.72 0.84 -2.77
CA PHE A 341 -13.70 1.71 -2.11
C PHE A 341 -13.13 3.12 -1.88
N LYS A 342 -11.85 3.23 -1.46
CA LYS A 342 -11.16 4.51 -1.31
C LYS A 342 -10.87 5.20 -2.64
N ALA A 343 -10.48 4.43 -3.66
CA ALA A 343 -10.27 4.96 -5.02
C ALA A 343 -11.57 5.55 -5.60
N ALA A 344 -12.71 4.91 -5.32
CA ALA A 344 -14.07 5.35 -5.65
C ALA A 344 -14.60 6.52 -4.80
N GLY A 345 -13.78 7.07 -3.90
CA GLY A 345 -14.20 8.17 -3.03
C GLY A 345 -15.24 7.77 -1.96
N GLY A 346 -15.23 6.51 -1.55
CA GLY A 346 -16.13 5.99 -0.50
C GLY A 346 -17.55 5.68 -0.99
N LYS A 347 -17.73 5.46 -2.29
CA LYS A 347 -19.02 5.11 -2.90
C LYS A 347 -18.96 3.71 -3.50
N VAL A 348 -20.04 2.96 -3.35
CA VAL A 348 -20.27 1.66 -3.98
C VAL A 348 -21.69 1.63 -4.52
N GLU A 349 -21.86 1.08 -5.72
CA GLU A 349 -23.13 0.96 -6.41
C GLU A 349 -23.57 -0.51 -6.37
N GLU A 350 -24.68 -0.77 -5.68
CA GLU A 350 -25.32 -2.10 -5.66
C GLU A 350 -26.10 -2.31 -6.95
N ILE A 351 -25.77 -3.38 -7.67
CA ILE A 351 -26.40 -3.75 -8.93
C ILE A 351 -27.29 -4.97 -8.69
N THR A 352 -28.57 -4.80 -9.00
CA THR A 352 -29.63 -5.80 -8.79
C THR A 352 -30.14 -6.39 -10.10
#